data_AF-A0A1I6X628-F1
#
_entry.id   AF-A0A1I6X628-F1
#
_cell.length_a   1.000
_cell.length_b   1.000
_cell.length_c   1.000
_cell.angle_alpha   90.00
_cell.angle_beta   90.00
_cell.angle_gamma   90.00
#
_symmetry.space_group_name_H-M   'P 1'
#
loop_
_entity.id
_entity.type
_entity.pdbx_description
1 polymer ?
#
loop_
_entity_poly.entity_id
_entity_poly.type
_entity_poly.pdbx_seq_one_letter_code
_entity_poly.pdbx_strand_id
1 'polypeptide(L)'
;MLNVLPDNDLDWRLLELEGPGGPFQGKYIDEIADSALNLPSGLRLSWRDVWELSATMVQAVDMLLVAVEPHDSSRHDSEIASGRYDECQFMAEVFDSGFLRIGVNQRRDDYSKIVENFLDLGV
;
A
#
# COMPACT_ATOMS: atom_id res chain seq x y z
N MET A 1 -2.16 -11.38 4.08
CA MET A 1 -0.78 -10.92 3.84
C MET A 1 -0.43 -9.68 4.66
N LEU A 2 -1.24 -8.61 4.64
CA LEU A 2 -0.97 -7.40 5.46
C LEU A 2 -0.93 -7.65 6.98
N ASN A 3 -1.53 -8.74 7.47
CA ASN A 3 -1.53 -9.12 8.89
C ASN A 3 -0.14 -9.40 9.49
N VAL A 4 0.91 -9.50 8.68
CA VAL A 4 2.30 -9.66 9.17
C VAL A 4 2.95 -8.35 9.57
N LEU A 5 2.39 -7.23 9.11
CA LEU A 5 2.85 -5.91 9.51
C LEU A 5 2.23 -5.55 10.87
N PRO A 6 3.04 -5.08 11.84
CA PRO A 6 2.49 -4.57 13.09
C PRO A 6 1.67 -3.31 12.84
N ASP A 7 0.81 -2.98 13.81
CA ASP A 7 0.20 -1.65 13.86
C ASP A 7 1.27 -0.58 13.78
N ASN A 8 1.06 0.39 12.89
CA ASN A 8 2.01 1.44 12.59
C ASN A 8 1.30 2.76 12.30
N ASP A 9 2.04 3.84 12.41
CA ASP A 9 1.61 5.22 12.20
C ASP A 9 2.11 5.79 10.87
N LEU A 10 2.53 4.94 9.93
CA LEU A 10 3.01 5.36 8.62
C LEU A 10 1.92 6.02 7.79
N ASP A 11 2.34 6.89 6.88
CA ASP A 11 1.47 7.47 5.88
C ASP A 11 1.34 6.52 4.68
N TRP A 12 0.19 5.88 4.56
CA TRP A 12 -0.09 4.97 3.45
C TRP A 12 -0.65 5.73 2.26
N ARG A 13 -0.18 5.41 1.06
CA ARG A 13 -0.59 6.00 -0.21
C ARG A 13 -1.01 4.90 -1.17
N LEU A 14 -2.29 4.90 -1.50
CA LEU A 14 -2.84 4.05 -2.55
C LEU A 14 -2.74 4.81 -3.87
N LEU A 15 -1.90 4.32 -4.77
CA LEU A 15 -1.60 4.94 -6.07
C LEU A 15 -2.42 4.31 -7.19
N GLU A 16 -2.71 3.02 -7.06
CA GLU A 16 -3.45 2.25 -8.02
C GLU A 16 -4.27 1.18 -7.30
N LEU A 17 -5.48 0.93 -7.79
CA LEU A 17 -6.36 -0.11 -7.31
C LEU A 17 -7.29 -0.56 -8.43
N GLU A 18 -7.30 -1.85 -8.70
CA GLU A 18 -8.26 -2.51 -9.57
C GLU A 18 -8.63 -3.86 -8.96
N GLY A 19 -9.91 -4.21 -9.05
CA GLY A 19 -10.39 -5.54 -8.69
C GLY A 19 -11.78 -5.53 -8.06
N PRO A 20 -12.35 -6.74 -7.86
CA PRO A 20 -13.64 -6.87 -7.20
C PRO A 20 -13.52 -6.63 -5.68
N GLY A 21 -14.46 -5.88 -5.13
CA GLY A 21 -14.55 -5.62 -3.69
C GLY A 21 -15.89 -5.02 -3.28
N GLY A 22 -16.15 -5.03 -1.98
CA GLY A 22 -17.27 -4.34 -1.36
C GLY A 22 -17.00 -2.85 -1.11
N PRO A 23 -18.02 -2.09 -0.69
CA PRO A 23 -17.86 -0.67 -0.44
C PRO A 23 -16.94 -0.39 0.74
N PHE A 24 -16.08 0.62 0.61
CA PHE A 24 -15.21 1.14 1.67
C PHE A 24 -15.52 2.62 1.88
N GLN A 25 -15.81 3.01 3.13
CA GLN A 25 -16.20 4.38 3.51
C GLN A 25 -17.34 4.97 2.64
N GLY A 26 -18.28 4.12 2.22
CA GLY A 26 -19.43 4.52 1.39
C GLY A 26 -19.14 4.68 -0.10
N LYS A 27 -17.93 4.36 -0.55
CA LYS A 27 -17.53 4.36 -1.97
C LYS A 27 -17.32 2.94 -2.48
N TYR A 28 -17.62 2.71 -3.75
CA TYR A 28 -17.25 1.49 -4.46
C TYR A 28 -15.78 1.52 -4.91
N ILE A 29 -15.24 0.36 -5.30
CA ILE A 29 -13.81 0.21 -5.64
C ILE A 29 -13.42 1.07 -6.84
N ASP A 30 -14.27 1.21 -7.84
CA ASP A 30 -14.08 2.09 -8.99
C ASP A 30 -13.95 3.56 -8.58
N GLU A 31 -14.78 4.04 -7.65
CA GLU A 31 -14.68 5.40 -7.12
C GLU A 31 -13.40 5.64 -6.31
N ILE A 32 -12.90 4.60 -5.64
CA ILE A 32 -11.63 4.63 -4.91
C ILE A 32 -10.45 4.63 -5.87
N ALA A 33 -10.50 3.81 -6.91
CA ALA A 33 -9.52 3.75 -8.00
C ALA A 33 -9.41 5.12 -8.69
N ASP A 34 -10.56 5.71 -9.05
CA ASP A 34 -10.62 7.06 -9.61
C ASP A 34 -10.01 8.10 -8.65
N SER A 35 -10.28 7.99 -7.35
CA SER A 35 -9.71 8.89 -6.35
C SER A 35 -8.19 8.76 -6.26
N ALA A 36 -7.65 7.54 -6.32
CA ALA A 36 -6.23 7.26 -6.29
C ALA A 36 -5.53 7.82 -7.55
N LEU A 37 -6.09 7.55 -8.74
CA LEU A 37 -5.54 7.99 -10.03
C LEU A 37 -5.56 9.51 -10.22
N ASN A 38 -6.56 10.21 -9.66
CA ASN A 38 -6.67 11.66 -9.79
C ASN A 38 -5.78 12.44 -8.81
N LEU A 39 -5.09 11.75 -7.89
CA LEU A 39 -4.17 12.37 -6.94
C LEU A 39 -2.72 12.00 -7.31
N PRO A 40 -1.85 12.97 -7.63
CA PRO A 40 -0.47 12.68 -8.04
C PRO A 40 0.33 11.85 -7.03
N SER A 41 0.07 12.01 -5.73
CA SER A 41 0.69 11.20 -4.66
C SER A 41 -0.24 10.14 -4.07
N GLY A 42 -1.34 9.83 -4.77
CA GLY A 42 -2.32 8.83 -4.38
C GLY A 42 -3.28 9.26 -3.27
N LEU A 43 -4.22 8.36 -2.99
CA LEU A 43 -5.14 8.47 -1.87
C LEU A 43 -4.39 8.18 -0.56
N ARG A 44 -4.41 9.14 0.37
CA ARG A 44 -3.82 8.96 1.70
C ARG A 44 -4.74 8.12 2.58
N LEU A 45 -4.17 7.12 3.22
CA LEU A 45 -4.84 6.17 4.10
C LEU A 45 -4.06 6.07 5.42
N SER A 46 -4.76 5.86 6.53
CA SER A 46 -4.14 5.35 7.76
C SER A 46 -3.91 3.84 7.65
N TRP A 47 -3.10 3.26 8.54
CA TRP A 47 -2.97 1.81 8.62
C TRP A 47 -4.31 1.10 8.84
N ARG A 48 -5.20 1.71 9.63
CA ARG A 48 -6.55 1.21 9.86
C ARG A 48 -7.38 1.22 8.57
N ASP A 49 -7.30 2.29 7.79
CA ASP A 49 -8.00 2.40 6.51
C ASP A 49 -7.51 1.33 5.52
N VAL A 50 -6.20 1.07 5.48
CA VAL A 50 -5.61 -0.02 4.68
C VAL A 50 -6.18 -1.38 5.09
N TRP A 51 -6.29 -1.63 6.39
CA TRP A 51 -6.87 -2.86 6.92
C TRP A 51 -8.35 -3.01 6.55
N GLU A 52 -9.13 -1.95 6.77
CA GLU A 52 -10.57 -1.93 6.45
C GLU A 52 -10.81 -2.11 4.95
N LEU A 53 -10.06 -1.41 4.09
CA LEU A 53 -10.11 -1.59 2.64
C LEU A 53 -9.74 -3.02 2.24
N SER A 54 -8.66 -3.58 2.81
CA SER A 54 -8.24 -4.95 2.48
C SER A 54 -9.29 -6.00 2.84
N ALA A 55 -10.10 -5.75 3.87
CA ALA A 55 -11.17 -6.64 4.30
C ALA A 55 -12.41 -6.58 3.38
N THR A 56 -12.58 -5.50 2.61
CA THR A 56 -13.68 -5.40 1.64
C THR A 56 -13.29 -5.98 0.27
N MET A 57 -12.00 -6.04 -0.05
CA MET A 57 -11.52 -6.57 -1.32
C MET A 57 -11.70 -8.09 -1.40
N VAL A 58 -12.25 -8.57 -2.52
CA VAL A 58 -12.28 -10.00 -2.84
C VAL A 58 -10.95 -10.42 -3.47
N GLN A 59 -10.42 -9.58 -4.37
CA GLN A 59 -9.16 -9.79 -5.05
C GLN A 59 -8.59 -8.45 -5.51
N ALA A 60 -7.27 -8.27 -5.40
CA ALA A 60 -6.56 -7.20 -6.11
C ALA A 60 -6.11 -7.74 -7.47
N VAL A 61 -6.50 -7.07 -8.55
CA VAL A 61 -6.05 -7.34 -9.92
C VAL A 61 -4.79 -6.53 -10.19
N ASP A 62 -4.90 -5.22 -10.01
CA ASP A 62 -3.78 -4.29 -10.00
C ASP A 62 -3.83 -3.47 -8.71
N MET A 63 -2.69 -3.25 -8.09
CA MET A 63 -2.62 -2.43 -6.89
C MET A 63 -1.21 -1.91 -6.73
N LEU A 64 -1.09 -0.63 -6.38
CA LEU A 64 0.16 -0.06 -5.90
C LEU A 64 -0.10 0.70 -4.62
N LEU A 65 0.42 0.16 -3.52
CA LEU A 65 0.29 0.71 -2.18
C LEU A 65 1.69 0.94 -1.62
N VAL A 66 1.98 2.15 -1.18
CA VAL A 66 3.26 2.50 -0.54
C VAL A 66 3.03 3.09 0.84
N ALA A 67 4.02 2.98 1.71
CA ALA A 67 4.02 3.63 3.02
C ALA A 67 5.26 4.50 3.18
N VAL A 68 5.11 5.68 3.76
CA VAL A 68 6.21 6.63 4.00
C VAL A 68 6.20 7.12 5.44
N GLU A 69 7.33 7.69 5.87
CA GLU A 69 7.46 8.30 7.19
C GLU A 69 6.59 9.58 7.27
N PRO A 70 5.75 9.74 8.31
CA PRO A 70 4.82 10.86 8.39
C PRO A 70 5.49 12.23 8.43
N HIS A 71 6.67 12.30 9.04
CA HIS A 71 7.41 13.55 9.19
C HIS A 71 8.05 14.04 7.87
N ASP A 72 8.19 13.16 6.89
CA ASP A 72 8.78 13.45 5.57
C ASP A 72 7.73 13.44 4.44
N SER A 73 6.44 13.46 4.79
CA SER A 73 5.34 13.25 3.84
C SER A 73 5.37 14.19 2.63
N SER A 74 5.74 15.46 2.83
CA SER A 74 5.77 16.47 1.76
C SER A 74 6.90 16.28 0.76
N ARG A 75 8.06 15.78 1.22
CA ARG A 75 9.16 15.39 0.35
C ARG A 75 8.73 14.20 -0.51
N HIS A 76 8.15 13.19 0.13
CA HIS A 76 7.71 11.97 -0.53
C HIS A 76 6.56 12.19 -1.53
N ASP A 77 5.65 13.15 -1.29
CA ASP A 77 4.58 13.46 -2.27
C ASP A 77 5.15 13.75 -3.67
N SER A 78 6.26 14.50 -3.76
CA SER A 78 6.91 14.81 -5.03
C SER A 78 7.64 13.62 -5.67
N GLU A 79 8.23 12.74 -4.85
CA GLU A 79 8.94 11.56 -5.30
C GLU A 79 7.96 10.50 -5.81
N ILE A 80 6.89 10.26 -5.05
CA ILE A 80 5.79 9.35 -5.40
C ILE A 80 5.13 9.79 -6.70
N ALA A 81 4.82 11.09 -6.85
CA ALA A 81 4.25 11.63 -8.08
C ALA A 81 5.16 11.48 -9.30
N SER A 82 6.48 11.32 -9.07
CA SER A 82 7.47 11.04 -10.12
C SER A 82 7.74 9.54 -10.34
N GLY A 83 7.01 8.65 -9.66
CA GLY A 83 7.21 7.20 -9.73
C GLY A 83 8.45 6.69 -9.00
N ARG A 84 9.00 7.48 -8.06
CA ARG A 84 10.17 7.09 -7.27
C ARG A 84 9.72 6.60 -5.89
N TYR A 85 9.95 5.32 -5.63
CA TYR A 85 9.51 4.65 -4.40
C TYR A 85 10.67 4.13 -3.54
N ASP A 86 11.91 4.39 -3.93
CA ASP A 86 13.12 3.84 -3.28
C ASP A 86 13.27 4.25 -1.81
N GLU A 87 12.69 5.39 -1.43
CA GLU A 87 12.70 5.89 -0.05
C GLU A 87 11.45 5.51 0.76
N CYS A 88 10.47 4.83 0.13
CA CYS A 88 9.29 4.35 0.84
C CYS A 88 9.69 3.29 1.86
N GLN A 89 9.02 3.32 3.02
CA GLN A 89 9.20 2.33 4.08
C GLN A 89 8.69 0.95 3.65
N PHE A 90 7.57 0.96 2.93
CA PHE A 90 6.95 -0.23 2.35
C PHE A 90 6.43 0.05 0.95
N MET A 91 6.40 -1.00 0.14
CA MET A 91 5.73 -1.04 -1.15
C MET A 91 5.08 -2.41 -1.31
N ALA A 92 3.82 -2.43 -1.72
CA ALA A 92 3.13 -3.63 -2.17
C ALA A 92 2.56 -3.33 -3.55
N GLU A 93 2.96 -4.14 -4.51
CA GLU A 93 2.49 -4.06 -5.89
C GLU A 93 1.91 -5.40 -6.30
N VAL A 94 0.68 -5.37 -6.82
CA VAL A 94 0.04 -6.49 -7.50
C VAL A 94 -0.14 -6.07 -8.95
N PHE A 95 0.23 -6.96 -9.88
CA PHE A 95 0.08 -6.70 -11.31
C PHE A 95 -0.53 -7.91 -12.01
N ASP A 96 -1.57 -7.66 -12.81
CA ASP A 96 -2.29 -8.64 -13.63
C ASP A 96 -2.75 -9.86 -12.81
N SER A 97 -3.01 -9.68 -11.51
CA SER A 97 -3.35 -10.70 -10.50
C SER A 97 -2.37 -11.88 -10.34
N GLY A 98 -1.34 -12.00 -11.19
CA GLY A 98 -0.38 -13.11 -11.22
C GLY A 98 0.98 -12.75 -10.64
N PHE A 99 1.23 -11.47 -10.40
CA PHE A 99 2.49 -10.98 -9.85
C PHE A 99 2.27 -10.21 -8.55
N LEU A 100 3.12 -10.49 -7.58
CA LEU A 100 3.17 -9.77 -6.31
C LEU A 100 4.61 -9.38 -6.03
N ARG A 101 4.84 -8.08 -5.81
CA ARG A 101 6.11 -7.53 -5.35
C ARG A 101 5.92 -6.81 -4.04
N ILE A 102 6.75 -7.17 -3.06
CA ILE A 102 6.78 -6.51 -1.75
C ILE A 102 8.17 -5.91 -1.57
N GLY A 103 8.22 -4.62 -1.28
CA GLY A 103 9.42 -3.88 -0.93
C GLY A 103 9.35 -3.44 0.53
N VAL A 104 10.48 -3.60 1.24
CA VAL A 104 10.66 -3.08 2.61
C VAL A 104 11.98 -2.36 2.65
N ASN A 105 11.99 -1.15 3.21
CA ASN A 105 13.22 -0.38 3.34
C ASN A 105 14.22 -1.10 4.26
N GLN A 106 15.39 -1.45 3.74
CA GLN A 106 16.44 -2.17 4.46
C GLN A 106 17.02 -1.39 5.65
N ARG A 107 16.77 -0.08 5.72
CA ARG A 107 17.23 0.78 6.82
C ARG A 107 16.32 0.77 8.03
N ARG A 108 15.17 0.07 7.98
CA ARG A 108 14.25 -0.07 9.11
C ARG A 108 14.84 -0.96 10.19
N ASP A 109 14.62 -0.59 11.44
CA ASP A 109 15.06 -1.36 12.61
C ASP A 109 14.38 -2.74 12.69
N ASP A 110 13.17 -2.88 12.13
CA ASP A 110 12.37 -4.11 12.13
C ASP A 110 12.45 -4.90 10.81
N TYR A 111 13.33 -4.52 9.88
CA TYR A 111 13.43 -5.10 8.54
C TYR A 111 13.49 -6.64 8.56
N SER A 112 14.41 -7.23 9.33
CA SER A 112 14.60 -8.69 9.35
C SER A 112 13.35 -9.42 9.81
N LYS A 113 12.66 -8.89 10.83
CA LYS A 113 11.43 -9.49 11.37
C LYS A 113 10.29 -9.47 10.35
N ILE A 114 10.16 -8.37 9.62
CA ILE A 114 9.15 -8.23 8.57
C ILE A 114 9.43 -9.23 7.45
N VAL A 115 10.67 -9.31 6.98
CA VAL A 115 11.06 -10.21 5.89
C VAL A 115 10.87 -11.67 6.30
N GLU A 116 11.28 -12.06 7.50
CA GLU A 116 11.05 -13.39 8.06
C GLU A 116 9.56 -13.74 8.06
N ASN A 117 8.70 -12.86 8.57
CA ASN A 117 7.25 -13.08 8.56
C ASN A 117 6.67 -13.22 7.14
N PHE A 118 7.20 -12.49 6.15
CA PHE A 118 6.78 -12.63 4.76
C PHE A 118 7.21 -13.97 4.15
N LEU A 119 8.40 -14.45 4.47
CA LEU A 119 8.89 -15.76 4.00
C LEU A 119 8.11 -16.90 4.65
N ASP A 120 7.76 -16.77 5.92
CA ASP A 120 6.95 -17.75 6.66
C ASP A 120 5.50 -17.85 6.16
N LEU A 121 5.01 -16.87 5.40
CA LEU A 121 3.69 -16.94 4.76
C LEU A 121 3.62 -17.95 3.62
N GLY A 122 4.74 -18.56 3.20
CA GLY A 122 4.79 -19.74 2.35
C GLY A 122 3.95 -19.62 1.07
N VAL A 123 4.49 -18.96 0.05
CA VAL A 123 4.11 -19.25 -1.34
C VAL A 123 4.63 -20.64 -1.72
#